data_AF-G3WCZ9-F1
#
_entry.id   AF-G3WCZ9-F1
#
_cell.length_a   1.000
_cell.length_b   1.000
_cell.length_c   1.000
_cell.angle_alpha   90.00
_cell.angle_beta   90.00
_cell.angle_gamma   90.00
#
_symmetry.space_group_name_H-M   'P 1'
#
loop_
_entity.id
_entity.type
_entity.pdbx_description
1 polymer ?
#
loop_
_entity_poly.entity_id
_entity_poly.type
_entity_poly.pdbx_seq_one_letter_code
_entity_poly.pdbx_strand_id
1 'polypeptide(L)'
;MESSSEAAEPGSLNSSANWSQELSNSRNRSSVPVQRNEAMAKVEVTVLSVILFLALTGNLCVLLALRTTRHKHSRMFFFMKHLSIADLVVAVFQVLPQLLWDITFHFYGPDFLCRLVKYLQVVGMFASTYLLLLMSLDRCLAICQPLRSLRRQSDHLSVLCTWLVCLVVSVPQIQIFSLREVSEGVYDCWAVFIQPWGPKAYITWITLTVYIIPVLVLSACYGLISFKIWQNLKLKTAQEPRATGPLASSVTCAADASHGAALSRVSSVKLISKAKIRTIKMTFIIVLAFIVCWTPFFFVQMWSVWDPNAPKETSLFIIAMLLASLNSCCNPWIYMLFTGHLFHDLVHRFLCCSTSYLKTNPGGETSASKKSNSSTFVLSRKSSSLKSFTQPAGE
;
A
#
# COMPACT_ATOMS: atom_id res chain seq x y z
N MET A 1 70.75 8.49 26.94
CA MET A 1 70.85 7.47 25.87
C MET A 1 70.06 6.26 26.33
N GLU A 2 69.23 5.74 25.43
CA GLU A 2 68.27 4.64 25.58
C GLU A 2 68.64 3.47 26.51
N SER A 3 67.62 2.87 27.15
CA SER A 3 67.24 1.49 26.82
C SER A 3 65.85 1.15 27.40
N SER A 4 65.10 0.39 26.59
CA SER A 4 63.74 -0.12 26.76
C SER A 4 63.62 -1.35 27.69
N SER A 5 62.37 -1.82 27.84
CA SER A 5 61.86 -3.09 28.42
C SER A 5 61.29 -2.93 29.84
N GLU A 6 60.13 -3.48 30.26
CA GLU A 6 59.47 -4.72 29.87
C GLU A 6 57.98 -4.77 30.34
N ALA A 7 57.25 -5.74 29.78
CA ALA A 7 55.86 -6.20 29.90
C ALA A 7 55.02 -5.96 31.19
N ALA A 8 53.69 -5.83 31.00
CA ALA A 8 52.68 -6.17 32.01
C ALA A 8 51.37 -6.68 31.38
N GLU A 9 51.04 -7.93 31.69
CA GLU A 9 49.72 -8.59 31.83
C GLU A 9 50.03 -9.94 32.53
N PRO A 10 49.12 -10.62 33.26
CA PRO A 10 47.72 -10.29 33.59
C PRO A 10 47.42 -10.39 35.11
N GLY A 11 46.33 -9.78 35.58
CA GLY A 11 45.94 -9.85 37.00
C GLY A 11 44.47 -9.54 37.24
N SER A 12 43.66 -10.60 37.33
CA SER A 12 42.29 -10.63 37.82
C SER A 12 42.10 -9.92 39.17
N LEU A 13 41.08 -9.05 39.29
CA LEU A 13 40.58 -8.60 40.59
C LEU A 13 39.05 -8.43 40.57
N ASN A 14 38.41 -9.31 41.35
CA ASN A 14 37.03 -9.25 41.81
C ASN A 14 36.64 -7.83 42.25
N SER A 15 35.55 -7.30 41.71
CA SER A 15 34.80 -6.19 42.31
C SER A 15 33.33 -6.58 42.44
N SER A 16 33.09 -7.59 43.27
CA SER A 16 31.77 -7.96 43.78
C SER A 16 31.65 -7.46 45.22
N ALA A 17 31.75 -6.15 45.45
CA ALA A 17 31.61 -5.62 46.82
C ALA A 17 31.26 -4.12 46.93
N ASN A 18 30.68 -3.47 45.91
CA ASN A 18 30.37 -2.04 46.03
C ASN A 18 28.96 -1.59 45.61
N TRP A 19 28.04 -2.52 45.34
CA TRP A 19 26.66 -2.18 44.97
C TRP A 19 25.69 -2.09 46.17
N SER A 20 26.14 -2.38 47.39
CA SER A 20 25.27 -2.46 48.57
C SER A 20 25.24 -1.21 49.46
N GLN A 21 26.12 -0.22 49.24
CA GLN A 21 26.26 0.91 50.17
C GLN A 21 25.66 2.24 49.68
N GLU A 22 25.31 2.38 48.40
CA GLU A 22 24.56 3.55 47.88
C GLU A 22 23.03 3.42 47.98
N LEU A 23 22.51 2.23 48.32
CA LEU A 23 21.07 1.96 48.43
C LEU A 23 20.44 2.33 49.79
N SER A 24 21.24 2.81 50.76
CA SER A 24 20.76 3.09 52.12
C SER A 24 20.44 4.57 52.40
N ASN A 25 20.96 5.53 51.60
CA ASN A 25 20.83 6.96 51.90
C ASN A 25 19.83 7.74 51.01
N SER A 26 19.08 7.05 50.14
CA SER A 26 18.00 7.65 49.33
C SER A 26 16.59 7.25 49.79
N ARG A 27 16.46 6.67 51.00
CA ARG A 27 15.19 6.15 51.53
C ARG A 27 14.21 7.23 52.01
N ASN A 28 14.38 8.50 51.61
CA ASN A 28 13.51 9.60 52.03
C ASN A 28 13.18 10.64 50.93
N ARG A 29 13.25 10.24 49.65
CA ARG A 29 12.75 11.06 48.55
C ARG A 29 11.92 10.19 47.61
N SER A 30 10.61 10.18 47.86
CA SER A 30 9.54 9.80 46.93
C SER A 30 9.90 8.66 45.97
N SER A 31 9.86 7.42 46.46
CA SER A 31 9.86 6.24 45.60
C SER A 31 8.55 6.20 44.80
N VAL A 32 8.49 6.92 43.68
CA VAL A 32 7.58 6.61 42.59
C VAL A 32 8.11 5.30 41.99
N PRO A 33 7.41 4.16 42.14
CA PRO A 33 7.83 2.97 41.45
C PRO A 33 7.79 3.28 39.95
N VAL A 34 8.76 2.77 39.18
CA VAL A 34 8.78 2.83 37.72
C VAL A 34 7.59 2.03 37.20
N GLN A 35 6.42 2.65 37.24
CA GLN A 35 5.18 2.18 36.65
C GLN A 35 5.32 2.47 35.16
N ARG A 36 5.86 1.52 34.40
CA ARG A 36 5.64 1.53 32.95
C ARG A 36 4.13 1.62 32.76
N ASN A 37 3.69 2.77 32.25
CA ASN A 37 2.32 3.23 32.33
C ASN A 37 1.35 2.16 31.81
N GLU A 38 0.65 1.44 32.69
CA GLU A 38 -0.39 0.47 32.30
C GLU A 38 -1.44 1.11 31.37
N ALA A 39 -1.67 2.42 31.53
CA ALA A 39 -2.48 3.22 30.63
C ALA A 39 -1.95 3.24 29.19
N MET A 40 -0.62 3.33 28.99
CA MET A 40 0.00 3.35 27.66
C MET A 40 -0.09 1.98 26.99
N ALA A 41 0.15 0.89 27.73
CA ALA A 41 -0.03 -0.46 27.21
C ALA A 41 -1.50 -0.73 26.82
N LYS A 42 -2.46 -0.29 27.64
CA LYS A 42 -3.90 -0.35 27.32
C LYS A 42 -4.24 0.43 26.05
N VAL A 43 -3.66 1.62 25.88
CA VAL A 43 -3.86 2.45 24.67
C VAL A 43 -3.28 1.75 23.44
N GLU A 44 -2.05 1.22 23.51
CA GLU A 44 -1.41 0.50 22.42
C GLU A 44 -2.23 -0.71 21.96
N VAL A 45 -2.61 -1.58 22.90
CA VAL A 45 -3.45 -2.76 22.62
C VAL A 45 -4.79 -2.36 22.00
N THR A 46 -5.43 -1.30 22.51
CA THR A 46 -6.70 -0.79 21.97
C THR A 46 -6.52 -0.28 20.53
N VAL A 47 -5.49 0.52 20.28
CA VAL A 47 -5.20 1.08 18.96
C VAL A 47 -4.87 -0.03 17.97
N LEU A 48 -3.99 -0.98 18.32
CA LEU A 48 -3.66 -2.12 17.47
C LEU A 48 -4.86 -3.01 17.17
N SER A 49 -5.74 -3.23 18.15
CA SER A 49 -6.98 -3.99 17.94
C SER A 49 -7.90 -3.31 16.93
N VAL A 50 -8.07 -1.99 17.02
CA VAL A 50 -8.86 -1.21 16.06
C VAL A 50 -8.22 -1.23 14.67
N ILE A 51 -6.90 -1.01 14.57
CA ILE A 51 -6.13 -1.07 13.33
C ILE A 51 -6.30 -2.43 12.66
N LEU A 52 -6.13 -3.52 13.43
CA LEU A 52 -6.28 -4.89 12.94
C LEU A 52 -7.70 -5.13 12.40
N PHE A 53 -8.72 -4.76 13.16
CA PHE A 53 -10.11 -4.90 12.74
C PHE A 53 -10.39 -4.14 11.43
N LEU A 54 -9.95 -2.88 11.34
CA LEU A 54 -10.13 -2.06 10.14
C LEU A 54 -9.34 -2.60 8.94
N ALA A 55 -8.11 -3.09 9.15
CA ALA A 55 -7.30 -3.67 8.10
C ALA A 55 -7.94 -4.94 7.52
N LEU A 56 -8.38 -5.85 8.39
CA LEU A 56 -9.00 -7.11 7.98
C LEU A 56 -10.33 -6.87 7.28
N THR A 57 -11.23 -6.12 7.91
CA THR A 57 -12.56 -5.85 7.34
C THR A 57 -12.48 -5.02 6.07
N GLY A 58 -11.68 -3.94 6.07
CA GLY A 58 -11.52 -3.07 4.90
C GLY A 58 -10.96 -3.79 3.69
N ASN A 59 -9.84 -4.52 3.85
CA ASN A 59 -9.22 -5.23 2.73
C ASN A 59 -10.06 -6.43 2.26
N LEU A 60 -10.75 -7.13 3.17
CA LEU A 60 -11.68 -8.19 2.79
C LEU A 60 -12.89 -7.64 2.01
N CYS A 61 -13.46 -6.52 2.45
CA CYS A 61 -14.54 -5.83 1.74
C CYS A 61 -14.12 -5.43 0.32
N VAL A 62 -12.90 -4.90 0.14
CA VAL A 62 -12.37 -4.60 -1.20
C VAL A 62 -12.26 -5.86 -2.04
N LEU A 63 -11.71 -6.96 -1.52
CA LEU A 63 -11.62 -8.22 -2.26
C LEU A 63 -13.00 -8.78 -2.65
N LEU A 64 -13.99 -8.69 -1.77
CA LEU A 64 -15.37 -9.11 -2.05
C LEU A 64 -16.03 -8.21 -3.11
N ALA A 65 -15.85 -6.89 -3.03
CA ALA A 65 -16.32 -5.95 -4.03
C ALA A 65 -15.74 -6.28 -5.42
N LEU A 66 -14.42 -6.47 -5.49
CA LEU A 66 -13.73 -6.78 -6.75
C LEU A 66 -14.13 -8.13 -7.34
N ARG A 67 -14.52 -9.11 -6.52
CA ARG A 67 -15.03 -10.42 -6.97
C ARG A 67 -16.48 -10.35 -7.46
N THR A 68 -17.30 -9.49 -6.88
CA THR A 68 -18.75 -9.43 -7.15
C THR A 68 -19.13 -8.45 -8.26
N THR A 69 -18.31 -7.44 -8.52
CA THR A 69 -18.51 -6.48 -9.61
C THR A 69 -18.24 -7.14 -10.98
N ARG A 70 -19.27 -7.19 -11.84
CA ARG A 70 -19.20 -7.72 -13.22
C ARG A 70 -18.64 -6.73 -14.25
N HIS A 71 -18.31 -5.49 -13.87
CA HIS A 71 -17.71 -4.53 -14.80
C HIS A 71 -16.32 -4.98 -15.23
N LYS A 72 -16.05 -4.93 -16.54
CA LYS A 72 -14.78 -5.37 -17.18
C LYS A 72 -13.57 -5.05 -16.30
N HIS A 73 -12.79 -6.08 -15.98
CA HIS A 73 -11.55 -6.03 -15.20
C HIS A 73 -10.58 -4.97 -15.75
N SER A 74 -10.67 -3.75 -15.24
CA SER A 74 -9.65 -2.72 -15.48
C SER A 74 -8.34 -3.15 -14.82
N ARG A 75 -7.21 -2.85 -15.47
CA ARG A 75 -5.85 -3.04 -14.93
C ARG A 75 -5.71 -2.51 -13.48
N MET A 76 -6.46 -1.46 -13.14
CA MET A 76 -6.47 -0.93 -11.78
C MET A 76 -7.01 -1.93 -10.74
N PHE A 77 -8.11 -2.61 -11.04
CA PHE A 77 -8.72 -3.60 -10.15
C PHE A 77 -7.82 -4.82 -9.93
N PHE A 78 -7.01 -5.17 -10.93
CA PHE A 78 -6.01 -6.23 -10.79
C PHE A 78 -4.94 -5.87 -9.75
N PHE A 79 -4.35 -4.68 -9.82
CA PHE A 79 -3.36 -4.24 -8.82
C PHE A 79 -3.96 -4.05 -7.43
N MET A 80 -5.17 -3.47 -7.33
CA MET A 80 -5.88 -3.33 -6.04
C MET A 80 -6.09 -4.69 -5.37
N LYS A 81 -6.42 -5.73 -6.13
CA LYS A 81 -6.56 -7.09 -5.59
C LYS A 81 -5.26 -7.61 -4.95
N HIS A 82 -4.12 -7.46 -5.65
CA HIS A 82 -2.84 -7.92 -5.10
C HIS A 82 -2.38 -7.07 -3.91
N LEU A 83 -2.66 -5.76 -3.92
CA LEU A 83 -2.34 -4.92 -2.77
C LEU A 83 -3.19 -5.30 -1.55
N SER A 84 -4.50 -5.52 -1.71
CA SER A 84 -5.35 -5.97 -0.60
C SER A 84 -4.92 -7.34 -0.05
N ILE A 85 -4.39 -8.24 -0.89
CA ILE A 85 -3.79 -9.50 -0.41
C ILE A 85 -2.54 -9.21 0.43
N ALA A 86 -1.64 -8.35 -0.04
CA ALA A 86 -0.44 -7.98 0.72
C ALA A 86 -0.76 -7.28 2.05
N ASP A 87 -1.75 -6.38 2.06
CA ASP A 87 -2.20 -5.68 3.27
C ASP A 87 -2.86 -6.64 4.27
N LEU A 88 -3.55 -7.69 3.79
CA LEU A 88 -4.04 -8.77 4.66
C LEU A 88 -2.88 -9.60 5.25
N VAL A 89 -1.83 -9.86 4.47
CA VAL A 89 -0.62 -10.52 4.98
C VAL A 89 0.01 -9.65 6.09
N VAL A 90 0.09 -8.33 5.90
CA VAL A 90 0.55 -7.40 6.96
C VAL A 90 -0.38 -7.45 8.18
N ALA A 91 -1.70 -7.40 7.99
CA ALA A 91 -2.65 -7.47 9.11
C ALA A 91 -2.48 -8.77 9.93
N VAL A 92 -2.37 -9.91 9.26
CA VAL A 92 -2.33 -11.24 9.90
C VAL A 92 -0.95 -11.60 10.46
N PHE A 93 0.14 -11.20 9.81
CA PHE A 93 1.50 -11.62 10.20
C PHE A 93 2.35 -10.52 10.81
N GLN A 94 1.94 -9.25 10.71
CA GLN A 94 2.61 -8.13 11.37
C GLN A 94 1.78 -7.60 12.53
N VAL A 95 0.55 -7.16 12.26
CA VAL A 95 -0.28 -6.46 13.26
C VAL A 95 -0.82 -7.42 14.32
N LEU A 96 -1.36 -8.58 13.92
CA LEU A 96 -1.89 -9.57 14.86
C LEU A 96 -0.80 -10.14 15.79
N PRO A 97 0.39 -10.57 15.32
CA PRO A 97 1.43 -11.03 16.22
C PRO A 97 1.94 -9.92 17.13
N GLN A 98 2.07 -8.68 16.64
CA GLN A 98 2.41 -7.54 17.50
C GLN A 98 1.39 -7.37 18.63
N LEU A 99 0.10 -7.35 18.31
CA LEU A 99 -0.98 -7.28 19.30
C LEU A 99 -0.92 -8.44 20.31
N LEU A 100 -0.67 -9.66 19.84
CA LEU A 100 -0.54 -10.82 20.72
C LEU A 100 0.66 -10.65 21.66
N TRP A 101 1.82 -10.22 21.17
CA TRP A 101 2.99 -9.95 22.00
C TRP A 101 2.74 -8.88 23.06
N ASP A 102 2.02 -7.82 22.72
CA ASP A 102 1.69 -6.75 23.67
C ASP A 102 0.72 -7.22 24.77
N ILE A 103 -0.11 -8.23 24.48
CA ILE A 103 -1.04 -8.84 25.45
C ILE A 103 -0.34 -9.91 26.30
N THR A 104 0.42 -10.79 25.66
CA THR A 104 0.94 -12.02 26.28
C THR A 104 2.37 -11.86 26.82
N PHE A 105 3.04 -10.76 26.50
CA PHE A 105 4.44 -10.40 26.81
C PHE A 105 5.51 -11.35 26.27
N HIS A 106 5.14 -12.58 25.91
CA HIS A 106 6.01 -13.63 25.42
C HIS A 106 5.39 -14.31 24.21
N PHE A 107 6.24 -14.91 23.37
CA PHE A 107 5.80 -15.77 22.29
C PHE A 107 5.32 -17.14 22.78
N TYR A 108 4.13 -17.53 22.34
CA TYR A 108 3.59 -18.88 22.57
C TYR A 108 3.55 -19.64 21.25
N GLY A 109 4.49 -20.56 21.04
CA GLY A 109 4.51 -21.41 19.86
C GLY A 109 5.85 -22.12 19.62
N PRO A 110 5.91 -23.05 18.64
CA PRO A 110 7.15 -23.73 18.27
C PRO A 110 8.10 -22.82 17.48
N ASP A 111 9.39 -23.17 17.44
CA ASP A 111 10.44 -22.43 16.71
C ASP A 111 10.07 -22.18 15.23
N PHE A 112 9.49 -23.19 14.56
CA PHE A 112 9.02 -23.06 13.18
C PHE A 112 8.00 -21.93 13.02
N LEU A 113 7.05 -21.80 13.96
CA LEU A 113 6.03 -20.75 13.90
C LEU A 113 6.64 -19.36 14.11
N CYS A 114 7.59 -19.22 15.05
CA CYS A 114 8.34 -17.99 15.27
C CYS A 114 9.03 -17.53 13.96
N ARG A 115 9.78 -18.43 13.31
CA ARG A 115 10.47 -18.12 12.04
C ARG A 115 9.49 -17.77 10.93
N LEU A 116 8.39 -18.53 10.81
CA LEU A 116 7.38 -18.31 9.78
C LEU A 116 6.70 -16.94 9.97
N VAL A 117 6.33 -16.58 11.20
CA VAL A 117 5.72 -15.30 11.52
C VAL A 117 6.67 -14.14 11.19
N LYS A 118 7.92 -14.18 11.65
CA LYS A 118 8.91 -13.12 11.36
C LYS A 118 9.24 -13.02 9.87
N TYR A 119 9.30 -14.15 9.16
CA TYR A 119 9.48 -14.16 7.71
C TYR A 119 8.30 -13.52 6.98
N LEU A 120 7.06 -13.96 7.26
CA LEU A 120 5.86 -13.46 6.59
C LEU A 120 5.55 -12.00 6.96
N GLN A 121 5.89 -11.56 8.17
CA GLN A 121 5.84 -10.16 8.59
C GLN A 121 6.61 -9.27 7.60
N VAL A 122 7.85 -9.66 7.29
CA VAL A 122 8.71 -8.88 6.39
C VAL A 122 8.33 -9.07 4.93
N VAL A 123 7.91 -10.26 4.51
CA VAL A 123 7.35 -10.48 3.16
C VAL A 123 6.14 -9.57 2.92
N GLY A 124 5.22 -9.47 3.88
CA GLY A 124 4.05 -8.60 3.80
C GLY A 124 4.44 -7.12 3.66
N MET A 125 5.39 -6.66 4.47
CA MET A 125 5.92 -5.31 4.44
C MET A 125 6.54 -4.96 3.07
N PHE A 126 7.39 -5.83 2.53
CA PHE A 126 7.97 -5.67 1.19
C PHE A 126 6.90 -5.72 0.10
N ALA A 127 5.98 -6.67 0.18
CA ALA A 127 4.93 -6.84 -0.84
C ALA A 127 4.02 -5.62 -0.91
N SER A 128 3.53 -5.10 0.22
CA SER A 128 2.68 -3.89 0.25
C SER A 128 3.41 -2.69 -0.36
N THR A 129 4.67 -2.47 0.03
CA THR A 129 5.51 -1.37 -0.46
C THR A 129 5.82 -1.49 -1.97
N TYR A 130 6.19 -2.68 -2.44
CA TYR A 130 6.64 -2.85 -3.82
C TYR A 130 5.48 -2.93 -4.80
N LEU A 131 4.31 -3.43 -4.37
CA LEU A 131 3.08 -3.33 -5.15
C LEU A 131 2.60 -1.88 -5.26
N LEU A 132 2.75 -1.07 -4.21
CA LEU A 132 2.53 0.37 -4.28
C LEU A 132 3.45 1.03 -5.32
N LEU A 133 4.76 0.73 -5.28
CA LEU A 133 5.72 1.23 -6.26
C LEU A 133 5.36 0.83 -7.68
N LEU A 134 5.02 -0.44 -7.88
CA LEU A 134 4.63 -0.96 -9.19
C LEU A 134 3.39 -0.25 -9.72
N MET A 135 2.41 0.04 -8.86
CA MET A 135 1.24 0.84 -9.20
C MET A 135 1.60 2.27 -9.62
N SER A 136 2.45 2.95 -8.87
CA SER A 136 2.89 4.31 -9.20
C SER A 136 3.73 4.37 -10.49
N LEU A 137 4.58 3.37 -10.72
CA LEU A 137 5.34 3.22 -11.97
C LEU A 137 4.43 2.95 -13.18
N ASP A 138 3.42 2.08 -13.03
CA ASP A 138 2.40 1.86 -14.07
C ASP A 138 1.69 3.18 -14.42
N ARG A 139 1.27 3.95 -13.41
CA ARG A 139 0.64 5.26 -13.64
C ARG A 139 1.59 6.22 -14.34
N CYS A 140 2.83 6.32 -13.88
CA CYS A 140 3.85 7.19 -14.47
C CYS A 140 4.07 6.85 -15.95
N LEU A 141 4.24 5.57 -16.28
CA LEU A 141 4.46 5.13 -17.66
C LEU A 141 3.22 5.34 -18.54
N ALA A 142 2.02 5.07 -18.03
CA ALA A 142 0.78 5.31 -18.76
C ALA A 142 0.53 6.79 -19.10
N ILE A 143 1.10 7.71 -18.33
CA ILE A 143 0.96 9.16 -18.51
C ILE A 143 2.13 9.73 -19.32
N CYS A 144 3.37 9.43 -18.95
CA CYS A 144 4.57 9.98 -19.56
C CYS A 144 4.88 9.35 -20.92
N GLN A 145 4.52 8.08 -21.15
CA GLN A 145 4.84 7.34 -22.39
C GLN A 145 3.64 6.51 -22.90
N PRO A 146 2.57 7.15 -23.40
CA PRO A 146 1.36 6.47 -23.82
C PRO A 146 1.57 5.44 -24.94
N LEU A 147 2.55 5.64 -25.83
CA LEU A 147 2.87 4.72 -26.94
C LEU A 147 3.63 3.47 -26.46
N ARG A 148 4.45 3.57 -25.41
CA ARG A 148 5.20 2.44 -24.84
C ARG A 148 4.33 1.59 -23.89
N SER A 149 3.30 2.20 -23.29
CA SER A 149 2.30 1.53 -22.44
C SER A 149 1.49 0.46 -23.19
N LEU A 150 1.28 0.61 -24.50
CA LEU A 150 0.55 -0.37 -25.34
C LEU A 150 1.32 -1.69 -25.53
N ARG A 151 2.65 -1.68 -25.44
CA ARG A 151 3.52 -2.88 -25.55
C ARG A 151 3.71 -3.60 -24.21
N ARG A 152 3.21 -3.03 -23.10
CA ARG A 152 3.39 -3.54 -21.73
C ARG A 152 2.16 -4.35 -21.31
N GLN A 153 2.05 -5.57 -21.83
CA GLN A 153 0.97 -6.53 -21.53
C GLN A 153 1.34 -7.54 -20.43
N SER A 154 2.55 -7.50 -19.88
CA SER A 154 3.02 -8.45 -18.87
C SER A 154 2.77 -7.96 -17.43
N ASP A 155 1.57 -7.45 -17.14
CA ASP A 155 1.21 -6.99 -15.78
C ASP A 155 1.28 -8.16 -14.78
N HIS A 156 0.85 -9.35 -15.22
CA HIS A 156 0.97 -10.59 -14.44
C HIS A 156 2.42 -10.96 -14.13
N LEU A 157 3.31 -10.86 -15.12
CA LEU A 157 4.74 -11.13 -14.94
C LEU A 157 5.36 -10.10 -13.99
N SER A 158 5.01 -8.83 -14.13
CA SER A 158 5.54 -7.77 -13.27
C SER A 158 5.14 -8.00 -11.81
N VAL A 159 3.87 -8.35 -11.56
CA VAL A 159 3.40 -8.69 -10.21
C VAL A 159 4.07 -9.96 -9.70
N LEU A 160 4.18 -11.01 -10.51
CA LEU A 160 4.87 -12.25 -10.13
C LEU A 160 6.33 -11.98 -9.73
N CYS A 161 7.08 -11.24 -10.56
CA CYS A 161 8.45 -10.83 -10.25
C CYS A 161 8.52 -10.04 -8.95
N THR A 162 7.58 -9.11 -8.72
CA THR A 162 7.52 -8.37 -7.45
C THR A 162 7.35 -9.32 -6.26
N TRP A 163 6.40 -10.25 -6.30
CA TRP A 163 6.21 -11.23 -5.22
C TRP A 163 7.45 -12.09 -4.99
N LEU A 164 8.09 -12.57 -6.07
CA LEU A 164 9.32 -13.36 -5.98
C LEU A 164 10.46 -12.55 -5.34
N VAL A 165 10.62 -11.28 -5.74
CA VAL A 165 11.62 -10.39 -5.13
C VAL A 165 11.33 -10.20 -3.64
N CYS A 166 10.07 -9.98 -3.24
CA CYS A 166 9.70 -9.84 -1.83
C CYS A 166 10.00 -11.12 -1.03
N LEU A 167 9.74 -12.30 -1.59
CA LEU A 167 10.04 -13.59 -0.97
C LEU A 167 11.55 -13.80 -0.78
N VAL A 168 12.35 -13.47 -1.80
CA VAL A 168 13.81 -13.63 -1.78
C VAL A 168 14.49 -12.64 -0.83
N VAL A 169 14.14 -11.35 -0.92
CA VAL A 169 14.74 -10.30 -0.07
C VAL A 169 14.42 -10.51 1.41
N SER A 170 13.33 -11.21 1.74
CA SER A 170 12.94 -11.53 3.12
C SER A 170 13.63 -12.76 3.71
N VAL A 171 14.40 -13.54 2.93
CA VAL A 171 15.08 -14.77 3.40
C VAL A 171 15.92 -14.59 4.67
N PRO A 172 16.64 -13.45 4.89
CA PRO A 172 17.43 -13.27 6.11
C PRO A 172 16.64 -13.44 7.41
N GLN A 173 15.32 -13.21 7.42
CA GLN A 173 14.48 -13.37 8.62
C GLN A 173 14.56 -14.78 9.22
N ILE A 174 14.60 -15.80 8.36
CA ILE A 174 14.58 -17.20 8.80
C ILE A 174 15.86 -17.55 9.56
N GLN A 175 16.97 -16.88 9.24
CA GLN A 175 18.26 -17.09 9.87
C GLN A 175 18.44 -16.24 11.12
N ILE A 176 17.92 -15.01 11.11
CA ILE A 176 18.09 -14.04 12.20
C ILE A 176 17.18 -14.37 13.40
N PHE A 177 15.93 -14.78 13.16
CA PHE A 177 14.97 -15.01 14.23
C PHE A 177 14.85 -16.50 14.56
N SER A 178 14.80 -16.81 15.87
CA SER A 178 14.58 -18.16 16.39
C SER A 178 14.00 -18.12 17.79
N LEU A 179 13.30 -19.17 18.21
CA LEU A 179 12.84 -19.33 19.59
C LEU A 179 14.04 -19.59 20.49
N ARG A 180 14.23 -18.75 21.50
CA ARG A 180 15.37 -18.81 22.42
C ARG A 180 14.93 -18.53 23.84
N GLU A 181 15.68 -19.09 24.77
CA GLU A 181 15.56 -18.77 26.19
C GLU A 181 16.22 -17.40 26.44
N VAL A 182 15.42 -16.42 26.90
CA VAL A 182 15.85 -15.04 27.15
C VAL A 182 16.21 -14.83 28.62
N SER A 183 15.54 -15.55 29.52
CA SER A 183 15.86 -15.65 30.94
C SER A 183 15.53 -17.06 31.43
N GLU A 184 16.01 -17.47 32.60
CA GLU A 184 15.80 -18.83 33.13
C GLU A 184 14.33 -19.26 33.05
N GLY A 185 14.06 -20.27 32.22
CA GLY A 185 12.73 -20.83 31.98
C GLY A 185 11.80 -20.02 31.06
N VAL A 186 12.24 -18.89 30.49
CA VAL A 186 11.43 -17.98 29.67
C VAL A 186 11.90 -18.00 28.22
N TYR A 187 11.04 -18.47 27.33
CA TYR A 187 11.30 -18.57 25.89
C TYR A 187 10.61 -17.45 25.12
N ASP A 188 11.33 -16.83 24.17
CA ASP A 188 10.77 -15.81 23.27
C ASP A 188 11.38 -15.90 21.85
N CYS A 189 10.70 -15.33 20.86
CA CYS A 189 11.18 -15.28 19.48
C CYS A 189 12.18 -14.13 19.33
N TRP A 190 13.47 -14.44 19.48
CA TRP A 190 14.52 -13.44 19.58
C TRP A 190 15.41 -13.38 18.32
N ALA A 191 15.96 -12.20 18.05
CA ALA A 191 16.91 -11.98 16.95
C ALA A 191 18.34 -12.27 17.41
N VAL A 192 19.04 -13.15 16.70
CA VAL A 192 20.43 -13.50 16.97
C VAL A 192 21.32 -12.94 15.87
N PHE A 193 22.27 -12.09 16.25
CA PHE A 193 23.28 -11.55 15.35
C PHE A 193 24.65 -12.08 15.77
N ILE A 194 25.36 -12.70 14.84
CA ILE A 194 26.73 -13.22 15.07
C ILE A 194 27.70 -12.07 15.37
N GLN A 195 27.46 -10.93 14.74
CA GLN A 195 28.35 -9.77 14.79
C GLN A 195 27.67 -8.58 15.49
N PRO A 196 28.41 -7.76 16.25
CA PRO A 196 27.86 -6.62 16.99
C PRO A 196 27.31 -5.51 16.06
N TRP A 197 27.79 -5.45 14.82
CA TRP A 197 27.24 -4.55 13.78
C TRP A 197 25.99 -5.11 13.09
N GLY A 198 25.58 -6.34 13.40
CA GLY A 198 24.44 -7.03 12.78
C GLY A 198 23.12 -6.25 12.87
N PRO A 199 22.69 -5.80 14.06
CA PRO A 199 21.46 -4.99 14.20
C PRO A 199 21.51 -3.70 13.37
N LYS A 200 22.67 -3.02 13.36
CA LYS A 200 22.91 -1.80 12.57
C LYS A 200 22.76 -2.06 11.08
N ALA A 201 23.41 -3.10 10.57
CA ALA A 201 23.31 -3.47 9.16
C ALA A 201 21.88 -3.87 8.78
N TYR A 202 21.20 -4.65 9.64
CA TYR A 202 19.85 -5.13 9.39
C TYR A 202 18.82 -3.99 9.32
N ILE A 203 18.76 -3.13 10.34
CA ILE A 203 17.80 -2.02 10.36
C ILE A 203 18.10 -1.00 9.25
N THR A 204 19.38 -0.72 8.97
CA THR A 204 19.77 0.14 7.84
C THR A 204 19.32 -0.45 6.51
N TRP A 205 19.52 -1.75 6.29
CA TRP A 205 19.08 -2.44 5.06
C TRP A 205 17.57 -2.35 4.85
N ILE A 206 16.77 -2.68 5.89
CA ILE A 206 15.31 -2.60 5.81
C ILE A 206 14.88 -1.15 5.55
N THR A 207 15.46 -0.18 6.24
CA THR A 207 15.16 1.25 6.04
C THR A 207 15.43 1.70 4.61
N LEU A 208 16.57 1.31 4.05
CA LEU A 208 16.92 1.66 2.67
C LEU A 208 15.95 1.06 1.66
N THR A 209 15.63 -0.22 1.81
CA THR A 209 14.87 -0.98 0.81
C THR A 209 13.36 -0.85 0.92
N VAL A 210 12.83 -0.66 2.12
CA VAL A 210 11.39 -0.51 2.38
C VAL A 210 10.97 0.96 2.41
N TYR A 211 11.87 1.90 2.69
CA TYR A 211 11.48 3.31 2.81
C TYR A 211 12.24 4.25 1.88
N ILE A 212 13.57 4.36 1.99
CA ILE A 212 14.32 5.39 1.26
C ILE A 212 14.21 5.20 -0.26
N ILE A 213 14.55 4.01 -0.77
CA ILE A 213 14.45 3.72 -2.22
C ILE A 213 13.01 3.89 -2.72
N PRO A 214 11.98 3.32 -2.05
CA PRO A 214 10.60 3.56 -2.43
C PRO A 214 10.21 5.04 -2.48
N VAL A 215 10.52 5.83 -1.45
CA VAL A 215 10.18 7.27 -1.42
C VAL A 215 10.87 8.04 -2.55
N LEU A 216 12.13 7.73 -2.85
CA LEU A 216 12.85 8.36 -3.97
C LEU A 216 12.20 8.02 -5.31
N VAL A 217 11.83 6.76 -5.53
CA VAL A 217 11.17 6.33 -6.78
C VAL A 217 9.77 6.94 -6.89
N LEU A 218 8.98 6.94 -5.81
CA LEU A 218 7.66 7.55 -5.78
C LEU A 218 7.78 9.05 -6.06
N SER A 219 8.59 9.78 -5.31
CA SER A 219 8.76 11.23 -5.51
C SER A 219 9.18 11.58 -6.94
N ALA A 220 10.11 10.83 -7.55
CA ALA A 220 10.48 10.99 -8.95
C ALA A 220 9.30 10.73 -9.89
N CYS A 221 8.54 9.64 -9.70
CA CYS A 221 7.36 9.32 -10.52
C CYS A 221 6.29 10.43 -10.45
N TYR A 222 5.93 10.89 -9.25
CA TYR A 222 4.92 11.95 -9.10
C TYR A 222 5.44 13.31 -9.55
N GLY A 223 6.73 13.58 -9.41
CA GLY A 223 7.39 14.75 -10.00
C GLY A 223 7.23 14.77 -11.51
N LEU A 224 7.54 13.66 -12.19
CA LEU A 224 7.38 13.51 -13.65
C LEU A 224 5.92 13.61 -14.09
N ILE A 225 4.99 13.00 -13.35
CA ILE A 225 3.55 13.11 -13.61
C ILE A 225 3.10 14.58 -13.51
N SER A 226 3.49 15.28 -12.44
CA SER A 226 3.12 16.68 -12.20
C SER A 226 3.71 17.59 -13.26
N PHE A 227 4.99 17.40 -13.61
CA PHE A 227 5.65 18.14 -14.68
C PHE A 227 4.94 17.94 -16.02
N LYS A 228 4.58 16.70 -16.38
CA LYS A 228 3.84 16.44 -17.62
C LYS A 228 2.46 17.05 -17.61
N ILE A 229 1.73 17.00 -16.49
CA ILE A 229 0.42 17.67 -16.39
C ILE A 229 0.58 19.18 -16.58
N TRP A 230 1.56 19.79 -15.90
CA TRP A 230 1.83 21.22 -16.01
C TRP A 230 2.23 21.64 -17.42
N GLN A 231 3.07 20.87 -18.10
CA GLN A 231 3.43 21.12 -19.50
C GLN A 231 2.19 21.09 -20.40
N ASN A 232 1.29 20.12 -20.21
CA ASN A 232 0.05 20.03 -20.96
C ASN A 232 -0.93 21.17 -20.65
N LEU A 233 -0.95 21.70 -19.42
CA LEU A 233 -1.74 22.87 -19.05
C LEU A 233 -1.17 24.15 -19.68
N LYS A 234 0.15 24.33 -19.66
CA LYS A 234 0.81 25.48 -20.28
C LYS A 234 0.60 25.55 -21.79
N LEU A 235 0.71 24.41 -22.50
CA LEU A 235 0.43 24.36 -23.94
C LEU A 235 -1.02 24.77 -24.26
N LYS A 236 -1.98 24.46 -23.39
CA LYS A 236 -3.39 24.87 -23.57
C LYS A 236 -3.58 26.37 -23.36
N THR A 237 -3.02 26.94 -22.30
CA THR A 237 -3.13 28.38 -22.03
C THR A 237 -2.42 29.21 -23.10
N ALA A 238 -1.35 28.68 -23.71
CA ALA A 238 -0.66 29.32 -24.83
C ALA A 238 -1.45 29.28 -26.16
N GLN A 239 -2.38 28.34 -26.32
CA GLN A 239 -3.29 28.29 -27.48
C GLN A 239 -4.54 29.17 -27.31
N GLU A 240 -4.88 29.57 -26.09
CA GLU A 240 -6.06 30.39 -25.76
C GLU A 240 -5.87 31.93 -25.58
N PRO A 241 -4.94 32.65 -26.26
CA PRO A 241 -5.00 34.11 -26.29
C PRO A 241 -5.19 34.74 -27.68
N ARG A 242 -5.90 34.12 -28.64
CA ARG A 242 -6.10 34.71 -29.98
C ARG A 242 -7.52 34.78 -30.55
N ALA A 243 -8.56 34.61 -29.73
CA ALA A 243 -9.94 34.65 -30.21
C ALA A 243 -10.86 35.65 -29.49
N THR A 244 -10.35 36.78 -29.01
CA THR A 244 -11.19 37.93 -28.59
C THR A 244 -10.42 39.24 -28.67
N GLY A 245 -10.34 39.82 -29.87
CA GLY A 245 -10.06 41.24 -30.05
C GLY A 245 -11.19 41.86 -30.87
N PRO A 246 -11.94 42.85 -30.36
CA PRO A 246 -12.88 43.60 -31.17
C PRO A 246 -12.13 44.68 -31.97
N LEU A 247 -12.56 44.86 -33.22
CA LEU A 247 -12.36 46.01 -34.10
C LEU A 247 -11.03 46.11 -34.88
N ALA A 248 -11.07 45.81 -36.19
CA ALA A 248 -10.91 46.79 -37.27
C ALA A 248 -10.86 46.11 -38.65
N SER A 249 -11.63 46.68 -39.57
CA SER A 249 -11.88 46.30 -40.96
C SER A 249 -10.63 46.30 -41.85
N SER A 250 -10.50 45.35 -42.79
CA SER A 250 -10.31 45.61 -44.23
C SER A 250 -9.94 44.35 -45.05
N VAL A 251 -10.73 44.16 -46.10
CA VAL A 251 -10.54 43.46 -47.39
C VAL A 251 -9.13 42.93 -47.71
N THR A 252 -8.99 41.63 -48.04
CA THR A 252 -8.63 41.12 -49.39
C THR A 252 -8.22 39.62 -49.41
N CYS A 253 -8.67 38.97 -50.50
CA CYS A 253 -8.11 37.84 -51.24
C CYS A 253 -8.11 36.43 -50.63
N ALA A 254 -8.93 35.59 -51.26
CA ALA A 254 -8.84 34.14 -51.27
C ALA A 254 -7.54 33.68 -51.96
N ALA A 255 -6.79 32.81 -51.28
CA ALA A 255 -5.93 31.79 -51.90
C ALA A 255 -5.57 30.72 -50.85
N ASP A 256 -5.81 29.45 -51.22
CA ASP A 256 -5.29 28.21 -50.62
C ASP A 256 -5.61 27.84 -49.16
N ALA A 257 -6.88 27.52 -48.93
CA ALA A 257 -7.33 26.71 -47.78
C ALA A 257 -7.22 25.19 -48.06
N SER A 258 -6.03 24.66 -48.36
CA SER A 258 -5.84 23.20 -48.50
C SER A 258 -4.60 22.61 -47.82
N HIS A 259 -3.71 23.40 -47.21
CA HIS A 259 -2.53 22.87 -46.50
C HIS A 259 -2.52 23.08 -44.97
N GLY A 260 -3.45 23.86 -44.41
CA GLY A 260 -3.50 24.16 -42.97
C GLY A 260 -4.23 23.13 -42.09
N ALA A 261 -5.07 22.26 -42.68
CA ALA A 261 -5.91 21.33 -41.92
C ALA A 261 -5.24 19.98 -41.61
N ALA A 262 -4.08 19.69 -42.20
CA ALA A 262 -3.37 18.42 -42.00
C ALA A 262 -2.46 18.41 -40.76
N LEU A 263 -1.95 19.57 -40.33
CA LEU A 263 -1.01 19.65 -39.20
C LEU A 263 -1.69 19.79 -37.82
N SER A 264 -2.97 20.15 -37.77
CA SER A 264 -3.70 20.20 -36.49
C SER A 264 -4.12 18.81 -35.96
N ARG A 265 -3.99 17.76 -36.78
CA ARG A 265 -4.34 16.38 -36.40
C ARG A 265 -3.24 15.64 -35.64
N VAL A 266 -2.01 16.18 -35.55
CA VAL A 266 -0.87 15.46 -34.94
C VAL A 266 -0.62 15.85 -33.48
N SER A 267 -1.14 16.97 -32.97
CA SER A 267 -1.12 17.25 -31.53
C SER A 267 -2.40 16.78 -30.85
N SER A 268 -2.72 15.48 -30.96
CA SER A 268 -3.64 14.83 -30.02
C SER A 268 -2.94 14.68 -28.66
N VAL A 269 -2.65 15.82 -28.01
CA VAL A 269 -2.42 15.86 -26.58
C VAL A 269 -3.75 15.45 -25.97
N LYS A 270 -3.93 14.13 -25.82
CA LYS A 270 -5.12 13.50 -25.26
C LYS A 270 -5.49 14.29 -24.03
N LEU A 271 -6.64 14.95 -24.07
CA LEU A 271 -7.30 15.51 -22.91
C LEU A 271 -7.21 14.46 -21.80
N ILE A 272 -6.43 14.73 -20.75
CA ILE A 272 -6.33 13.81 -19.62
C ILE A 272 -7.74 13.69 -19.06
N SER A 273 -8.39 12.55 -19.33
CA SER A 273 -9.78 12.32 -18.92
C SER A 273 -9.94 12.55 -17.42
N LYS A 274 -11.09 13.07 -17.00
CA LYS A 274 -11.46 13.21 -15.58
C LYS A 274 -11.23 11.90 -14.81
N ALA A 275 -11.43 10.75 -15.45
CA ALA A 275 -11.15 9.43 -14.87
C ALA A 275 -9.65 9.21 -14.56
N LYS A 276 -8.74 9.67 -15.43
CA LYS A 276 -7.29 9.57 -15.20
C LYS A 276 -6.84 10.50 -14.06
N ILE A 277 -7.37 11.72 -14.00
CA ILE A 277 -7.07 12.67 -12.91
C ILE A 277 -7.52 12.11 -11.56
N ARG A 278 -8.69 11.47 -11.50
CA ARG A 278 -9.18 10.80 -10.30
C ARG A 278 -8.20 9.74 -9.80
N THR A 279 -7.69 8.90 -10.70
CA THR A 279 -6.69 7.91 -10.31
C THR A 279 -5.36 8.55 -9.89
N ILE A 280 -4.91 9.63 -10.54
CA ILE A 280 -3.68 10.34 -10.14
C ILE A 280 -3.81 10.89 -8.72
N LYS A 281 -4.92 11.59 -8.41
CA LYS A 281 -5.21 12.10 -7.07
C LYS A 281 -5.24 10.97 -6.02
N MET A 282 -5.90 9.86 -6.34
CA MET A 282 -5.91 8.67 -5.50
C MET A 282 -4.49 8.21 -5.20
N THR A 283 -3.70 7.96 -6.24
CA THR A 283 -2.34 7.42 -6.08
C THR A 283 -1.39 8.40 -5.39
N PHE A 284 -1.59 9.72 -5.53
CA PHE A 284 -0.85 10.74 -4.80
C PHE A 284 -1.15 10.69 -3.29
N ILE A 285 -2.43 10.54 -2.93
CA ILE A 285 -2.84 10.39 -1.53
C ILE A 285 -2.27 9.13 -0.90
N ILE A 286 -2.24 8.00 -1.63
CA ILE A 286 -1.63 6.76 -1.11
C ILE A 286 -0.14 6.97 -0.83
N VAL A 287 0.60 7.70 -1.69
CA VAL A 287 2.02 7.98 -1.44
C VAL A 287 2.24 8.91 -0.25
N LEU A 288 1.40 9.94 -0.11
CA LEU A 288 1.47 10.80 1.06
C LEU A 288 1.20 10.01 2.35
N ALA A 289 0.18 9.15 2.35
CA ALA A 289 -0.13 8.28 3.47
C ALA A 289 1.06 7.35 3.79
N PHE A 290 1.67 6.75 2.77
CA PHE A 290 2.87 5.93 2.93
C PHE A 290 4.01 6.70 3.62
N ILE A 291 4.36 7.89 3.13
CA ILE A 291 5.45 8.70 3.73
C ILE A 291 5.11 9.04 5.18
N VAL A 292 3.91 9.55 5.45
CA VAL A 292 3.50 9.96 6.80
C VAL A 292 3.48 8.78 7.79
N CYS A 293 3.02 7.61 7.35
CA CYS A 293 2.94 6.42 8.20
C CYS A 293 4.32 5.80 8.47
N TRP A 294 5.21 5.78 7.48
CA TRP A 294 6.50 5.06 7.59
C TRP A 294 7.67 5.92 8.10
N THR A 295 7.66 7.24 7.86
CA THR A 295 8.72 8.15 8.34
C THR A 295 9.01 8.00 9.83
N PRO A 296 8.02 8.12 10.74
CA PRO A 296 8.28 8.08 12.18
C PRO A 296 8.82 6.71 12.62
N PHE A 297 8.29 5.61 12.08
CA PHE A 297 8.77 4.25 12.35
C PHE A 297 10.25 4.10 11.99
N PHE A 298 10.63 4.42 10.74
CA PHE A 298 12.01 4.22 10.30
C PHE A 298 12.99 5.19 10.94
N PHE A 299 12.56 6.41 11.25
CA PHE A 299 13.36 7.35 12.02
C PHE A 299 13.68 6.81 13.41
N VAL A 300 12.66 6.32 14.12
CA VAL A 300 12.80 5.72 15.45
C VAL A 300 13.66 4.47 15.43
N GLN A 301 13.50 3.60 14.44
CA GLN A 301 14.31 2.39 14.30
C GLN A 301 15.78 2.70 14.01
N MET A 302 16.06 3.71 13.19
CA MET A 302 17.44 4.15 12.98
C MET A 302 18.01 4.80 14.23
N TRP A 303 17.23 5.62 14.94
CA TRP A 303 17.69 6.23 16.19
C TRP A 303 18.05 5.16 17.23
N SER A 304 17.19 4.17 17.44
CA SER A 304 17.37 3.13 18.48
C SER A 304 18.62 2.27 18.32
N VAL A 305 19.11 2.14 17.08
CA VAL A 305 20.24 1.28 16.74
C VAL A 305 21.55 2.04 16.57
N TRP A 306 21.49 3.34 16.25
CA TRP A 306 22.67 4.18 16.08
C TRP A 306 23.04 5.00 17.32
N ASP A 307 22.08 5.30 18.21
CA ASP A 307 22.30 6.03 19.45
C ASP A 307 21.98 5.15 20.68
N PRO A 308 22.99 4.85 21.53
CA PRO A 308 22.78 4.11 22.78
C PRO A 308 21.84 4.81 23.77
N ASN A 309 21.71 6.14 23.69
CA ASN A 309 20.89 6.95 24.61
C ASN A 309 19.46 7.16 24.09
N ALA A 310 19.07 6.52 22.98
CA ALA A 310 17.73 6.64 22.44
C ALA A 310 16.67 6.20 23.47
N PRO A 311 15.66 7.03 23.78
CA PRO A 311 14.63 6.67 24.74
C PRO A 311 13.75 5.54 24.19
N LYS A 312 13.71 4.38 24.88
CA LYS A 312 12.99 3.17 24.42
C LYS A 312 11.55 3.06 24.92
N GLU A 313 11.17 3.82 25.94
CA GLU A 313 9.91 3.65 26.69
C GLU A 313 9.03 4.93 26.68
N THR A 314 9.33 5.89 25.80
CA THR A 314 8.55 7.13 25.70
C THR A 314 7.32 6.92 24.81
N SER A 315 6.17 7.49 25.18
CA SER A 315 4.91 7.40 24.41
C SER A 315 5.05 7.75 22.93
N LEU A 316 5.95 8.69 22.58
CA LEU A 316 6.25 9.07 21.21
C LEU A 316 6.89 7.93 20.40
N PHE A 317 7.72 7.09 21.03
CA PHE A 317 8.38 5.94 20.41
C PHE A 317 7.36 4.86 20.07
N ILE A 318 6.43 4.59 20.99
CA ILE A 318 5.32 3.64 20.80
C ILE A 318 4.40 4.13 19.67
N ILE A 319 3.96 5.40 19.72
CA ILE A 319 3.10 5.99 18.67
C ILE A 319 3.79 5.94 17.29
N ALA A 320 5.09 6.22 17.24
CA ALA A 320 5.87 6.11 16.01
C ALA A 320 5.92 4.68 15.45
N MET A 321 5.97 3.68 16.33
CA MET A 321 5.95 2.27 15.93
C MET A 321 4.58 1.84 15.39
N LEU A 322 3.50 2.39 15.95
CA LEU A 322 2.11 2.11 15.55
C LEU A 322 1.72 2.75 14.20
N LEU A 323 2.36 3.87 13.84
CA LEU A 323 2.07 4.60 12.59
C LEU A 323 2.32 3.77 11.33
N ALA A 324 3.30 2.87 11.33
CA ALA A 324 3.55 1.99 10.19
C ALA A 324 2.37 1.06 9.89
N SER A 325 1.68 0.57 10.93
CA SER A 325 0.54 -0.35 10.80
C SER A 325 -0.68 0.32 10.17
N LEU A 326 -0.82 1.65 10.31
CA LEU A 326 -1.91 2.42 9.70
C LEU A 326 -1.86 2.45 8.17
N ASN A 327 -0.66 2.33 7.58
CA ASN A 327 -0.48 2.37 6.12
C ASN A 327 -1.35 1.31 5.42
N SER A 328 -1.41 0.09 5.96
CA SER A 328 -2.22 -1.01 5.40
C SER A 328 -3.73 -0.83 5.65
N CYS A 329 -4.11 -0.09 6.69
CA CYS A 329 -5.51 0.21 7.00
C CYS A 329 -6.10 1.30 6.10
N CYS A 330 -5.31 2.29 5.72
CA CYS A 330 -5.79 3.44 4.95
C CYS A 330 -6.13 3.08 3.48
N ASN A 331 -5.48 2.07 2.91
CA ASN A 331 -5.59 1.71 1.49
C ASN A 331 -7.04 1.43 1.04
N PRO A 332 -7.84 0.57 1.71
CA PRO A 332 -9.26 0.36 1.39
C PRO A 332 -10.09 1.65 1.38
N TRP A 333 -9.92 2.52 2.36
CA TRP A 333 -10.67 3.78 2.47
C TRP A 333 -10.36 4.72 1.32
N ILE A 334 -9.07 4.81 0.96
CA ILE A 334 -8.65 5.59 -0.22
C ILE A 334 -9.29 5.02 -1.49
N TYR A 335 -9.32 3.69 -1.66
CA TYR A 335 -9.98 3.09 -2.82
C TYR A 335 -11.49 3.31 -2.84
N MET A 336 -12.17 3.22 -1.70
CA MET A 336 -13.61 3.44 -1.60
C MET A 336 -13.97 4.88 -1.98
N LEU A 337 -13.23 5.88 -1.48
CA LEU A 337 -13.45 7.30 -1.80
C LEU A 337 -13.21 7.59 -3.29
N PHE A 338 -12.13 7.05 -3.86
CA PHE A 338 -11.75 7.31 -5.24
C PHE A 338 -12.38 6.38 -6.27
N THR A 339 -13.09 5.34 -5.84
CA THR A 339 -13.76 4.39 -6.72
C THR A 339 -15.23 4.21 -6.34
N GLY A 340 -15.87 5.27 -5.81
CA GLY A 340 -17.20 5.26 -5.18
C GLY A 340 -18.34 4.46 -5.82
N HIS A 341 -18.23 4.03 -7.09
CA HIS A 341 -19.10 3.00 -7.68
C HIS A 341 -18.97 1.64 -6.99
N LEU A 342 -17.77 1.23 -6.58
CA LEU A 342 -17.54 -0.01 -5.81
C LEU A 342 -18.28 0.03 -4.46
N PHE A 343 -18.23 1.16 -3.78
CA PHE A 343 -18.93 1.35 -2.51
C PHE A 343 -20.45 1.35 -2.70
N HIS A 344 -20.94 2.03 -3.74
CA HIS A 344 -22.38 2.05 -4.06
C HIS A 344 -22.91 0.65 -4.42
N ASP A 345 -22.18 -0.12 -5.23
CA ASP A 345 -22.54 -1.51 -5.56
C ASP A 345 -22.54 -2.42 -4.33
N LEU A 346 -21.57 -2.23 -3.43
CA LEU A 346 -21.44 -3.01 -2.20
C LEU A 346 -22.56 -2.67 -1.21
N VAL A 347 -22.80 -1.38 -0.96
CA VAL A 347 -23.89 -0.90 -0.10
C VAL A 347 -25.26 -1.32 -0.66
N HIS A 348 -25.50 -1.19 -1.96
CA HIS A 348 -26.75 -1.63 -2.58
C HIS A 348 -26.96 -3.14 -2.43
N ARG A 349 -25.91 -3.97 -2.55
CA ARG A 349 -26.05 -5.41 -2.34
C ARG A 349 -26.23 -5.79 -0.87
N PHE A 350 -25.46 -5.22 0.05
CA PHE A 350 -25.61 -5.52 1.48
C PHE A 350 -26.98 -5.05 2.02
N LEU A 351 -27.47 -3.89 1.59
CA LEU A 351 -28.78 -3.39 1.99
C LEU A 351 -29.95 -4.12 1.29
N CYS A 352 -29.85 -4.46 0.01
CA CYS A 352 -30.92 -5.17 -0.71
C CYS A 352 -30.95 -6.69 -0.46
N CYS A 353 -29.84 -7.32 -0.09
CA CYS A 353 -29.83 -8.73 0.30
C CYS A 353 -30.50 -8.95 1.66
N SER A 354 -30.42 -8.00 2.61
CA SER A 354 -31.20 -8.06 3.86
C SER A 354 -32.71 -8.00 3.61
N THR A 355 -33.17 -7.27 2.59
CA THR A 355 -34.61 -7.19 2.26
C THR A 355 -35.10 -8.43 1.49
N SER A 356 -34.21 -9.08 0.74
CA SER A 356 -34.56 -10.27 -0.04
C SER A 356 -34.59 -11.55 0.81
N TYR A 357 -33.75 -11.63 1.86
CA TYR A 357 -33.72 -12.78 2.77
C TYR A 357 -34.92 -12.81 3.74
N LEU A 358 -35.55 -11.67 4.01
CA LEU A 358 -36.79 -11.60 4.81
C LEU A 358 -38.07 -11.90 4.01
N LYS A 359 -37.97 -12.09 2.68
CA LYS A 359 -39.12 -12.26 1.78
C LYS A 359 -39.23 -13.66 1.16
N THR A 360 -38.61 -14.65 1.79
CA THR A 360 -38.79 -16.06 1.45
C THR A 360 -39.33 -16.81 2.66
N ASN A 361 -40.65 -16.78 2.82
CA ASN A 361 -41.37 -17.94 3.34
C ASN A 361 -42.42 -18.35 2.27
N PRO A 362 -42.33 -19.56 1.70
CA PRO A 362 -43.30 -20.07 0.73
C PRO A 362 -44.39 -20.88 1.45
N GLY A 363 -45.67 -20.60 1.15
CA GLY A 363 -46.75 -21.49 1.57
C GLY A 363 -48.15 -20.97 1.26
N GLY A 364 -48.75 -21.48 0.17
CA GLY A 364 -50.21 -21.58 -0.15
C GLY A 364 -51.03 -20.28 -0.15
N GLU A 365 -51.98 -20.02 -1.06
CA GLU A 365 -52.86 -20.92 -1.79
C GLU A 365 -53.38 -20.27 -3.11
N THR A 366 -53.52 -21.13 -4.11
CA THR A 366 -54.50 -21.20 -5.22
C THR A 366 -55.08 -19.96 -5.92
N SER A 367 -54.84 -19.95 -7.25
CA SER A 367 -55.78 -19.76 -8.36
C SER A 367 -56.80 -18.61 -8.35
N ALA A 368 -56.66 -17.70 -9.32
CA ALA A 368 -57.72 -17.47 -10.31
C ALA A 368 -57.20 -16.70 -11.54
N SER A 369 -57.40 -17.31 -12.70
CA SER A 369 -57.32 -16.75 -14.04
C SER A 369 -58.11 -15.44 -14.17
N LYS A 370 -57.54 -14.44 -14.85
CA LYS A 370 -58.29 -13.50 -15.70
C LYS A 370 -57.38 -12.90 -16.78
N LYS A 371 -57.67 -13.30 -18.02
CA LYS A 371 -57.24 -12.65 -19.27
C LYS A 371 -57.69 -11.18 -19.26
N SER A 372 -56.85 -10.28 -19.75
CA SER A 372 -57.32 -9.19 -20.62
C SER A 372 -56.18 -8.68 -21.51
N ASN A 373 -56.49 -8.59 -22.79
CA ASN A 373 -55.67 -8.09 -23.87
C ASN A 373 -55.47 -6.56 -23.73
N SER A 374 -54.28 -6.06 -24.04
CA SER A 374 -54.17 -4.98 -25.03
C SER A 374 -52.77 -4.85 -25.59
N SER A 375 -52.75 -4.61 -26.88
CA SER A 375 -51.69 -4.68 -27.86
C SER A 375 -50.91 -3.37 -28.01
N THR A 376 -49.58 -3.44 -28.10
CA THR A 376 -48.83 -2.65 -29.09
C THR A 376 -47.49 -3.31 -29.42
N PHE A 377 -47.39 -3.80 -30.66
CA PHE A 377 -46.17 -4.30 -31.30
C PHE A 377 -45.37 -3.11 -31.85
N VAL A 378 -44.07 -3.02 -31.53
CA VAL A 378 -43.11 -2.19 -32.28
C VAL A 378 -41.98 -3.10 -32.76
N LEU A 379 -42.05 -3.46 -34.05
CA LEU A 379 -41.03 -4.19 -34.80
C LEU A 379 -39.93 -3.22 -35.25
N SER A 380 -38.69 -3.44 -34.80
CA SER A 380 -37.50 -2.78 -35.37
C SER A 380 -36.77 -3.75 -36.31
N ARG A 381 -36.69 -3.37 -37.58
CA ARG A 381 -36.02 -4.08 -38.69
C ARG A 381 -34.53 -4.29 -38.41
N LYS A 382 -34.07 -5.55 -38.45
CA LYS A 382 -32.67 -5.89 -38.72
C LYS A 382 -32.45 -5.96 -40.24
N SER A 383 -31.48 -5.19 -40.73
CA SER A 383 -30.93 -5.31 -42.09
C SER A 383 -29.79 -6.32 -42.07
N SER A 384 -29.89 -7.37 -42.87
CA SER A 384 -28.81 -8.33 -43.16
C SER A 384 -28.46 -8.22 -44.65
N SER A 385 -27.21 -7.82 -44.92
CA SER A 385 -26.61 -7.71 -46.25
C SER A 385 -26.36 -9.11 -46.83
N LEU A 386 -26.94 -9.37 -48.01
CA LEU A 386 -26.69 -10.56 -48.82
C LEU A 386 -25.62 -10.21 -49.87
N LYS A 387 -24.49 -10.94 -49.88
CA LYS A 387 -23.46 -10.86 -50.93
C LYS A 387 -23.86 -11.73 -52.12
N SER A 388 -23.85 -11.14 -53.31
CA SER A 388 -23.97 -11.82 -54.60
C SER A 388 -22.67 -12.53 -54.97
N PHE A 389 -22.76 -13.77 -55.46
CA PHE A 389 -21.67 -14.45 -56.16
C PHE A 389 -22.07 -14.59 -57.63
N THR A 390 -21.28 -14.00 -58.51
CA THR A 390 -21.40 -14.12 -59.97
C THR A 390 -20.31 -15.07 -60.45
N GLN A 391 -20.72 -16.06 -61.24
CA GLN A 391 -19.91 -17.01 -62.00
C GLN A 391 -19.10 -16.30 -63.10
N PRO A 392 -17.96 -16.88 -63.54
CA PRO A 392 -17.63 -16.82 -64.95
C PRO A 392 -17.45 -18.22 -65.56
N ALA A 393 -17.84 -18.31 -66.81
CA ALA A 393 -17.58 -19.42 -67.73
C ALA A 393 -16.11 -19.47 -68.14
N GLY A 394 -15.61 -20.67 -68.44
CA GLY A 394 -14.29 -20.90 -69.02
C GLY A 394 -14.03 -22.39 -69.22
N GLU A 395 -14.18 -22.81 -70.48
CA GLU A 395 -13.79 -24.09 -71.13
C GLU A 395 -14.62 -25.36 -70.88
#